data_AF-A0A2V5N7K0-F1
#
_entry.id   AF-A0A2V5N7K0-F1
#
_cell.length_a   1.000
_cell.length_b   1.000
_cell.length_c   1.000
_cell.angle_alpha   90.00
_cell.angle_beta   90.00
_cell.angle_gamma   90.00
#
_symmetry.space_group_name_H-M   'P 1'
#
loop_
_entity.id
_entity.type
_entity.pdbx_description
1 polymer ?
#
loop_
_entity_poly.entity_id
_entity_poly.type
_entity_poly.pdbx_seq_one_letter_code
_entity_poly.pdbx_strand_id
1 'polypeptide(L)'
;MAGTPANQAPPKPVLYLLRTEAFSTGGKNFIRYRYDVANKSEYPAEMFAAAPALPPCGSNTNASRTWVDFFDSTGKRIYGFCALSKPDDLGKIWFALEEGVIPPSYVYIELNDRQTNTKYKSNLADTTL
;
A
#
# COMPACT_ATOMS: atom_id res chain seq x y z
N MET A 1 -0.93 23.38 -31.95
CA MET A 1 -1.59 22.07 -31.80
C MET A 1 -0.83 21.33 -30.71
N ALA A 2 -1.43 21.18 -29.52
CA ALA A 2 -0.78 20.53 -28.39
C ALA A 2 -0.73 19.02 -28.64
N GLY A 3 0.47 18.45 -28.58
CA GLY A 3 0.68 17.02 -28.74
C GLY A 3 -0.08 16.23 -27.68
N THR A 4 -0.75 15.17 -28.11
CA THR A 4 -1.27 14.12 -27.25
C THR A 4 -0.14 13.67 -26.30
N PRO A 5 -0.31 13.67 -24.96
CA PRO A 5 0.71 13.10 -24.11
C PRO A 5 0.84 11.62 -24.47
N ALA A 6 2.08 11.21 -24.71
CA ALA A 6 2.42 9.83 -25.02
C ALA A 6 1.79 8.86 -24.02
N ASN A 7 1.50 7.67 -24.51
CA ASN A 7 1.26 6.41 -23.83
C ASN A 7 2.35 6.13 -22.75
N GLN A 8 2.36 6.91 -21.67
CA GLN A 8 3.26 6.79 -20.54
C GLN A 8 2.77 5.62 -19.70
N ALA A 9 3.66 4.66 -19.43
CA ALA A 9 3.33 3.57 -18.52
C ALA A 9 2.86 4.18 -17.17
N PRO A 10 1.83 3.59 -16.54
CA PRO A 10 1.37 4.06 -15.24
C PRO A 10 2.54 4.19 -14.25
N PRO A 11 2.57 5.26 -13.42
CA PRO A 11 3.66 5.47 -12.49
C PRO A 11 3.77 4.28 -11.55
N LYS A 12 5.00 3.83 -11.30
CA LYS A 12 5.27 2.74 -10.34
C LYS A 12 5.42 3.35 -8.96
N PRO A 13 4.80 2.78 -7.90
CA PRO A 13 4.95 3.33 -6.57
C PRO A 13 6.40 3.20 -6.12
N VAL A 14 6.97 4.27 -5.59
CA VAL A 14 8.33 4.26 -5.03
C VAL A 14 8.23 4.10 -3.53
N LEU A 15 8.24 2.85 -3.07
CA LEU A 15 8.09 2.46 -1.67
C LEU A 15 9.44 2.59 -0.94
N TYR A 16 9.41 3.16 0.26
CA TYR A 16 10.57 3.18 1.16
C TYR A 16 10.15 3.05 2.62
N LEU A 17 11.03 2.43 3.42
CA LEU A 17 10.84 2.29 4.85
C LEU A 17 11.03 3.65 5.52
N LEU A 18 10.04 4.11 6.27
CA LEU A 18 10.06 5.37 6.98
C LEU A 18 10.66 5.20 8.38
N ARG A 19 10.17 4.21 9.13
CA ARG A 19 10.67 3.85 10.46
C ARG A 19 10.10 2.52 10.93
N THR A 20 10.76 1.93 11.92
CA THR A 20 10.20 0.84 12.73
C THR A 20 9.81 1.37 14.11
N GLU A 21 8.78 0.78 14.71
CA GLU A 21 8.36 1.11 16.08
C GLU A 21 7.81 -0.11 16.80
N ALA A 22 8.08 -0.20 18.11
CA ALA A 22 7.43 -1.17 18.97
C ALA A 22 5.94 -0.81 19.13
N PHE A 23 5.08 -1.80 19.03
CA PHE A 23 3.63 -1.64 19.12
C PHE A 23 3.04 -2.83 19.88
N SER A 24 2.31 -2.56 20.96
CA SER A 24 1.65 -3.60 21.75
C SER A 24 0.14 -3.47 21.65
N THR A 25 -0.55 -4.58 21.41
CA THR A 25 -2.01 -4.64 21.39
C THR A 25 -2.49 -6.04 21.76
N GLY A 26 -3.64 -6.15 22.44
CA GLY A 26 -4.20 -7.44 22.82
C GLY A 26 -3.27 -8.33 23.65
N GLY A 27 -2.39 -7.74 24.47
CA GLY A 27 -1.43 -8.48 25.30
C GLY A 27 -0.22 -9.06 24.53
N LYS A 28 -0.06 -8.74 23.25
CA LYS A 28 1.08 -9.14 22.42
C LYS A 28 1.93 -7.93 22.03
N ASN A 29 3.21 -8.17 21.84
CA ASN A 29 4.16 -7.19 21.31
C ASN A 29 4.41 -7.45 19.83
N PHE A 30 4.52 -6.37 19.08
CA PHE A 30 4.77 -6.36 17.64
C PHE A 30 5.82 -5.30 17.31
N ILE A 31 6.50 -5.50 16.20
CA ILE A 31 7.29 -4.46 15.54
C ILE A 31 6.50 -4.01 14.32
N ARG A 32 6.12 -2.72 14.28
CA ARG A 32 5.46 -2.10 13.15
C ARG A 32 6.50 -1.46 12.23
N TYR A 33 6.41 -1.78 10.95
CA TYR A 33 7.24 -1.24 9.87
C TYR A 33 6.40 -0.25 9.09
N ARG A 34 6.69 1.05 9.23
CA ARG A 34 5.97 2.15 8.56
C ARG A 34 6.66 2.48 7.25
N TYR A 35 5.87 2.63 6.20
CA TYR A 35 6.35 2.97 4.86
C TYR A 35 5.67 4.23 4.33
N ASP A 36 6.33 4.85 3.37
CA ASP A 36 5.77 5.90 2.55
C ASP A 36 6.03 5.60 1.06
N VAL A 37 5.24 6.23 0.20
CA VAL A 37 5.36 6.17 -1.25
C VAL A 37 5.79 7.54 -1.73
N ALA A 38 7.04 7.66 -2.19
CA ALA A 38 7.66 8.96 -2.50
C ALA A 38 6.90 9.72 -3.60
N ASN A 39 6.42 9.00 -4.61
CA ASN A 39 5.64 9.56 -5.72
C ASN A 39 4.13 9.45 -5.52
N LYS A 40 3.63 9.41 -4.27
CA LYS A 40 2.19 9.33 -3.99
C LYS A 40 1.36 10.46 -4.63
N SER A 41 1.94 11.63 -4.85
CA SER A 41 1.27 12.76 -5.51
C SER A 41 1.00 12.54 -7.01
N GLU A 42 1.61 11.53 -7.63
CA GLU A 42 1.35 11.14 -9.02
C GLU A 42 0.05 10.33 -9.16
N TYR A 43 -0.53 9.85 -8.06
CA TYR A 43 -1.77 9.08 -8.08
C TYR A 43 -2.98 10.00 -7.91
N PRO A 44 -3.96 9.97 -8.83
CA PRO A 44 -5.16 10.79 -8.74
C PRO A 44 -6.01 10.43 -7.51
N ALA A 45 -6.66 11.42 -6.91
CA ALA A 45 -7.47 11.23 -5.71
C ALA A 45 -8.67 10.30 -5.96
N GLU A 46 -9.18 10.27 -7.19
CA GLU A 46 -10.28 9.42 -7.65
C GLU A 46 -9.97 7.93 -7.52
N MET A 47 -8.69 7.54 -7.54
CA MET A 47 -8.29 6.15 -7.25
C MET A 47 -8.60 5.75 -5.81
N PHE A 48 -8.69 6.71 -4.88
CA PHE A 48 -8.92 6.47 -3.46
C PHE A 48 -10.34 6.82 -3.00
N ALA A 49 -11.20 7.25 -3.92
CA ALA A 49 -12.60 7.54 -3.63
C ALA A 49 -13.32 6.29 -3.09
N ALA A 50 -14.31 6.50 -2.23
CA ALA A 50 -15.17 5.43 -1.75
C ALA A 50 -15.91 4.79 -2.94
N ALA A 51 -15.91 3.46 -3.00
CA ALA A 51 -16.54 2.69 -4.08
C ALA A 51 -17.60 1.72 -3.53
N PRO A 52 -18.78 2.23 -3.09
CA PRO A 52 -19.83 1.40 -2.51
C PRO A 52 -20.45 0.40 -3.49
N ALA A 53 -20.24 0.59 -4.79
CA ALA A 53 -20.67 -0.34 -5.84
C ALA A 53 -19.71 -1.54 -6.01
N LEU A 54 -18.51 -1.50 -5.41
CA LEU A 54 -17.57 -2.62 -5.41
C LEU A 54 -17.74 -3.46 -4.14
N PRO A 55 -17.36 -4.76 -4.17
CA PRO A 55 -17.46 -5.60 -2.97
C PRO A 55 -16.78 -4.95 -1.75
N PRO A 56 -17.38 -5.04 -0.55
CA PRO A 56 -16.86 -4.40 0.65
C PRO A 56 -15.51 -4.99 1.07
N CYS A 57 -14.76 -4.22 1.86
CA CYS A 57 -13.58 -4.73 2.55
C CYS A 57 -13.96 -5.14 3.98
N GLY A 58 -14.19 -6.43 4.21
CA GLY A 58 -14.79 -6.90 5.45
C GLY A 58 -16.16 -6.24 5.66
N SER A 59 -16.35 -5.56 6.80
CA SER A 59 -17.59 -4.81 7.10
C SER A 59 -17.60 -3.38 6.53
N ASN A 60 -16.53 -2.92 5.88
CA ASN A 60 -16.48 -1.58 5.29
C ASN A 60 -17.15 -1.57 3.90
N THR A 61 -18.40 -1.11 3.85
CA THR A 61 -19.17 -0.92 2.61
C THR A 61 -18.75 0.29 1.79
N ASN A 62 -18.01 1.23 2.38
CA ASN A 62 -17.45 2.40 1.70
C ASN A 62 -15.92 2.25 1.56
N ALA A 63 -15.46 1.03 1.28
CA ALA A 63 -14.05 0.78 1.04
C ALA A 63 -13.54 1.62 -0.14
N SER A 64 -12.25 1.95 -0.07
CA SER A 64 -11.56 2.63 -1.17
C SER A 64 -11.66 1.81 -2.45
N ARG A 65 -11.80 2.53 -3.58
CA ARG A 65 -11.64 1.95 -4.92
C ARG A 65 -10.29 1.23 -5.07
N THR A 66 -9.23 1.80 -4.50
CA THR A 66 -7.88 1.22 -4.56
C THR A 66 -7.54 0.53 -3.25
N TRP A 67 -7.10 -0.72 -3.34
CA TRP A 67 -6.53 -1.46 -2.22
C TRP A 67 -5.01 -1.45 -2.31
N VAL A 68 -4.35 -1.50 -1.16
CA VAL A 68 -2.89 -1.58 -1.05
C VAL A 68 -2.54 -2.87 -0.35
N ASP A 69 -1.85 -3.76 -1.02
CA ASP A 69 -1.44 -5.04 -0.45
C ASP A 69 0.08 -5.10 -0.34
N PHE A 70 0.58 -5.49 0.85
CA PHE A 70 2.00 -5.77 1.08
C PHE A 70 2.30 -7.22 0.76
N PHE A 71 3.42 -7.44 0.09
CA PHE A 71 3.95 -8.75 -0.25
C PHE A 71 5.41 -8.86 0.15
N ASP A 72 5.85 -10.07 0.51
CA ASP A 72 7.28 -10.38 0.58
C ASP A 72 7.88 -10.59 -0.82
N SER A 73 9.21 -10.72 -0.88
CA SER A 73 9.94 -11.00 -2.12
C SER A 73 9.51 -12.28 -2.86
N THR A 74 8.87 -13.24 -2.16
CA THR A 74 8.36 -14.48 -2.76
C THR A 74 6.97 -14.32 -3.38
N GLY A 75 6.33 -13.18 -3.15
CA GLY A 75 4.96 -12.89 -3.59
C GLY A 75 3.88 -13.36 -2.62
N LYS A 76 4.24 -13.73 -1.39
CA LYS A 76 3.26 -14.02 -0.34
C LYS A 76 2.73 -12.70 0.24
N ARG A 77 1.40 -12.57 0.28
CA ARG A 77 0.73 -11.42 0.89
C ARG A 77 0.93 -11.42 2.41
N ILE A 78 1.38 -10.28 2.94
CA ILE A 78 1.66 -10.07 4.37
C ILE A 78 0.50 -9.32 5.03
N TYR A 79 0.07 -8.22 4.42
CA TYR A 79 -0.94 -7.33 4.99
C TYR A 79 -1.63 -6.55 3.87
N GLY A 80 -2.70 -5.82 4.17
CA GLY A 80 -3.24 -4.86 3.22
C GLY A 80 -4.22 -3.87 3.81
N PHE A 81 -4.41 -2.77 3.08
CA PHE A 81 -5.24 -1.64 3.40
C PHE A 81 -6.29 -1.46 2.31
N CYS A 82 -7.51 -1.20 2.75
CA CYS A 82 -8.65 -0.94 1.88
C CYS A 82 -9.43 0.32 2.30
N ALA A 83 -8.94 1.02 3.31
CA ALA A 83 -9.52 2.23 3.87
C ALA A 83 -8.58 3.43 3.66
N LEU A 84 -8.12 3.62 2.43
CA LEU A 84 -7.37 4.82 2.03
C LEU A 84 -8.33 5.78 1.34
N SER A 85 -8.32 7.05 1.75
CA SER A 85 -9.28 8.04 1.25
C SER A 85 -8.66 9.03 0.27
N LYS A 86 -7.34 9.15 0.28
CA LYS A 86 -6.57 10.10 -0.53
C LYS A 86 -5.14 9.63 -0.76
N PRO A 87 -4.42 10.16 -1.76
CA PRO A 87 -3.06 9.76 -2.05
C PRO A 87 -2.09 9.92 -0.87
N ASP A 88 -2.28 10.93 -0.02
CA ASP A 88 -1.48 11.13 1.19
C ASP A 88 -1.51 9.96 2.18
N ASP A 89 -2.58 9.16 2.17
CA ASP A 89 -2.70 8.00 3.05
C ASP A 89 -1.72 6.88 2.67
N LEU A 90 -1.15 6.91 1.46
CA LEU A 90 -0.02 6.06 1.08
C LEU A 90 1.24 6.33 1.93
N GLY A 91 1.33 7.49 2.59
CA GLY A 91 2.39 7.80 3.55
C GLY A 91 2.15 7.30 4.98
N LYS A 92 1.06 6.55 5.19
CA LYS A 92 0.64 6.07 6.51
C LYS A 92 0.45 4.55 6.53
N ILE A 93 0.96 3.86 5.51
CA ILE A 93 0.83 2.42 5.37
C ILE A 93 1.91 1.69 6.19
N TRP A 94 1.60 0.48 6.61
CA TRP A 94 2.49 -0.30 7.48
C TRP A 94 2.10 -1.78 7.49
N PHE A 95 3.02 -2.63 7.92
CA PHE A 95 2.69 -3.96 8.41
C PHE A 95 3.32 -4.16 9.79
N ALA A 96 2.85 -5.17 10.52
CA ALA A 96 3.40 -5.51 11.82
C ALA A 96 3.71 -7.01 11.87
N LEU A 97 4.81 -7.36 12.54
CA LEU A 97 5.19 -8.72 12.84
C LEU A 97 5.25 -8.87 14.35
N GLU A 98 4.88 -10.05 14.88
CA GLU A 98 5.06 -10.34 16.30
C GLU A 98 6.54 -10.22 16.68
N GLU A 99 6.81 -9.75 17.90
CA GLU A 99 8.18 -9.63 18.41
C GLU A 99 8.89 -10.99 18.36
N GLY A 100 10.12 -11.03 17.82
CA GLY A 100 10.89 -12.25 17.61
C GLY A 100 10.71 -12.92 16.25
N VAL A 101 9.72 -12.51 15.43
CA VAL A 101 9.59 -12.96 14.04
C VAL A 101 10.63 -12.27 13.17
N ILE A 102 11.39 -13.05 12.41
CA ILE A 102 12.38 -12.54 11.44
C ILE A 102 11.62 -11.87 10.28
N PRO A 103 11.85 -10.58 10.00
CA PRO A 103 11.22 -9.91 8.86
C PRO A 103 11.78 -10.44 7.53
N PRO A 104 10.97 -10.43 6.45
CA PRO A 104 11.50 -10.67 5.11
C PRO A 104 12.51 -9.58 4.75
N SER A 105 13.60 -9.89 4.05
CA SER A 105 14.63 -8.88 3.71
C SER A 105 14.05 -7.69 2.91
N TYR A 106 13.06 -7.98 2.05
CA TYR A 106 12.40 -6.98 1.23
C TYR A 106 10.90 -7.20 1.17
N VAL A 107 10.18 -6.10 1.04
CA VAL A 107 8.74 -6.08 0.73
C VAL A 107 8.46 -5.20 -0.49
N TYR A 108 7.31 -5.42 -1.11
CA TYR A 108 6.74 -4.48 -2.08
C TYR A 108 5.26 -4.31 -1.82
N ILE A 109 4.67 -3.28 -2.41
CA ILE A 109 3.23 -3.09 -2.44
C ILE A 109 2.67 -3.26 -3.85
N GLU A 110 1.42 -3.70 -3.91
CA GLU A 110 0.58 -3.55 -5.09
C GLU A 110 -0.57 -2.61 -4.76
N LEU A 111 -0.71 -1.53 -5.55
CA LEU A 111 -1.95 -0.76 -5.60
C LEU A 111 -2.88 -1.46 -6.59
N ASN A 112 -4.03 -1.93 -6.13
CA ASN A 112 -5.03 -2.57 -6.97
C ASN A 112 -6.23 -1.63 -7.13
N ASP A 113 -6.32 -0.94 -8.27
CA ASP A 113 -7.51 -0.18 -8.63
C ASP A 113 -8.58 -1.16 -9.11
N ARG A 114 -9.55 -1.40 -8.23
CA ARG A 114 -10.58 -2.41 -8.43
C ARG A 114 -11.64 -2.01 -9.46
N GLN A 115 -11.73 -0.73 -9.81
CA GLN A 115 -12.70 -0.26 -10.81
C GLN A 115 -12.16 -0.46 -12.23
N THR A 116 -10.87 -0.20 -12.45
CA THR A 116 -10.22 -0.39 -13.76
C THR A 116 -9.54 -1.74 -13.90
N ASN A 117 -9.44 -2.50 -12.80
CA ASN A 117 -8.67 -3.74 -12.71
C ASN A 117 -7.17 -3.53 -13.05
N THR A 118 -6.63 -2.35 -12.69
CA THR A 118 -5.23 -1.99 -12.94
C THR A 118 -4.41 -2.19 -11.67
N LYS A 119 -3.25 -2.83 -11.81
CA LYS A 119 -2.30 -3.05 -10.71
C LYS A 119 -1.01 -2.27 -10.91
N TYR A 120 -0.56 -1.64 -9.84
CA TYR A 120 0.67 -0.85 -9.79
C TYR A 120 1.60 -1.47 -8.76
N LYS A 121 2.68 -2.10 -9.23
CA LYS A 121 3.66 -2.77 -8.37
C LYS A 121 4.85 -1.85 -8.09
N SER A 122 5.22 -1.73 -6.81
CA SER A 122 6.35 -0.91 -6.39
C SER A 122 7.71 -1.55 -6.66
N ASN A 123 8.79 -0.80 -6.43
CA ASN A 123 10.10 -1.38 -6.15
C ASN A 123 10.06 -2.28 -4.90
N LEU A 124 11.11 -3.10 -4.74
CA LEU A 124 11.42 -3.74 -3.47
C LEU A 124 11.96 -2.67 -2.52
N ALA A 125 11.44 -2.65 -1.29
CA ALA A 125 11.89 -1.79 -0.20
C ALA A 125 12.44 -2.67 0.92
N ASP A 126 13.54 -2.25 1.52
CA ASP A 126 14.15 -2.91 2.67
C ASP A 126 13.20 -2.91 3.87
N THR A 127 13.33 -3.93 4.71
CA THR A 127 12.68 -4.00 6.03
C THR A 127 13.65 -3.68 7.18
N THR A 128 14.90 -3.40 6.85
CA THR A 128 15.96 -2.99 7.76
C THR A 128 16.35 -1.54 7.50
N LEU A 129 16.51 -0.76 8.57
CA LEU A 129 17.13 0.58 8.50
C LEU A 129 18.64 0.45 8.60
#